data_AF-A0A6G2JU45-F1
#
_entry.id   AF-A0A6G2JU45-F1
#
_cell.length_a   1.000
_cell.length_b   1.000
_cell.length_c   1.000
_cell.angle_alpha   90.00
_cell.angle_beta   90.00
_cell.angle_gamma   90.00
#
_symmetry.space_group_name_H-M   'P 1'
#
loop_
_entity.id
_entity.type
_entity.pdbx_description
1 polymer ?
#
loop_
_entity_poly.entity_id
_entity_poly.type
_entity_poly.pdbx_seq_one_letter_code
_entity_poly.pdbx_strand_id
1 'polypeptide(L)'
;MAPVRITKQITVTAPRRGSYRAHWGDDPPIWHSLDEAREWATAQAVEAAKAEAAVAGAHDAEVTVDFRTRTAPSNGRELFVEATLRVTAAGRPLVA
;
A
#
# COMPACT_ATOMS: atom_id res chain seq x y z
N MET A 1 13.54 -14.58 20.83
CA MET A 1 13.41 -14.26 19.39
C MET A 1 12.82 -12.87 19.23
N ALA A 2 13.35 -12.08 18.29
CA ALA A 2 12.79 -10.77 17.97
C ALA A 2 11.53 -10.92 17.09
N PRO A 3 10.52 -10.05 17.25
CA PRO A 3 9.35 -10.05 16.37
C PRO A 3 9.75 -9.65 14.93
N VAL A 4 9.12 -10.28 13.93
CA VAL A 4 9.25 -9.89 12.52
C VAL A 4 8.25 -8.77 12.25
N ARG A 5 8.71 -7.71 11.60
CA ARG A 5 7.86 -6.62 11.11
C ARG A 5 8.35 -6.16 9.75
N ILE A 6 7.58 -6.44 8.71
CA ILE A 6 7.84 -5.98 7.34
C ILE A 6 6.84 -4.88 7.01
N THR A 7 7.32 -3.77 6.44
CA THR A 7 6.47 -2.67 5.99
C THR A 7 6.70 -2.39 4.52
N LYS A 8 5.62 -2.31 3.75
CA LYS A 8 5.59 -1.86 2.35
C LYS A 8 4.84 -0.55 2.26
N GLN A 9 5.31 0.32 1.39
CA GLN A 9 4.70 1.62 1.16
C GLN A 9 4.53 1.85 -0.34
N ILE A 10 3.35 2.33 -0.73
CA ILE A 10 3.03 2.70 -2.11
C ILE A 10 2.46 4.11 -2.09
N THR A 11 2.97 4.96 -2.97
CA THR A 11 2.39 6.29 -3.21
C THR A 11 1.40 6.20 -4.34
N VAL A 12 0.22 6.82 -4.19
CA VAL A 12 -0.77 6.98 -5.25
C VAL A 12 -0.82 8.45 -5.64
N THR A 13 -0.60 8.77 -6.91
CA THR A 13 -0.67 10.13 -7.46
C THR A 13 -1.81 10.25 -8.46
N ALA A 14 -2.29 11.47 -8.72
CA ALA A 14 -3.27 11.74 -9.77
C ALA A 14 -2.70 12.67 -10.85
N PRO A 15 -2.05 12.13 -11.91
CA PRO A 15 -1.39 12.96 -12.92
C PRO A 15 -2.39 13.78 -13.75
N ARG A 16 -3.63 13.32 -13.85
CA ARG A 16 -4.76 14.06 -14.44
C ARG A 16 -5.99 13.82 -13.58
N ARG A 17 -6.96 14.74 -13.64
CA ARG A 17 -8.22 14.57 -12.92
C ARG A 17 -8.91 13.27 -13.37
N GLY A 18 -9.23 12.38 -12.43
CA GLY A 18 -9.85 11.09 -12.72
C GLY A 18 -8.88 10.03 -13.25
N SER A 19 -7.56 10.26 -13.18
CA SER A 19 -6.58 9.20 -13.36
C SER A 19 -5.72 9.08 -12.11
N TYR A 20 -5.48 7.85 -11.68
CA TYR A 20 -4.73 7.52 -10.48
C TYR A 20 -3.62 6.56 -10.84
N ARG A 21 -2.46 6.70 -10.23
CA ARG A 21 -1.29 5.85 -10.45
C ARG A 21 -0.68 5.49 -9.11
N ALA A 22 -0.79 4.22 -8.73
CA ALA A 22 -0.10 3.58 -7.63
C ALA A 22 1.32 3.17 -8.05
N HIS A 23 2.35 3.79 -7.47
CA HIS A 23 3.74 3.59 -7.83
C HIS A 23 4.29 2.30 -7.22
N TRP A 24 4.24 1.21 -7.97
CA TRP A 24 4.78 -0.10 -7.61
C TRP A 24 5.28 -0.86 -8.84
N GLY A 25 6.48 -1.45 -8.75
CA GLY A 25 7.18 -2.03 -9.89
C GLY A 25 7.72 -0.96 -10.86
N ASP A 26 8.12 -1.39 -12.05
CA ASP A 26 8.79 -0.52 -13.04
C ASP A 26 7.81 0.25 -13.94
N ASP A 27 6.65 -0.32 -14.26
CA ASP A 27 5.60 0.33 -15.05
C ASP A 27 4.24 0.27 -14.34
N PRO A 28 3.95 1.24 -13.46
CA PRO A 28 2.73 1.24 -12.69
C PRO A 28 1.51 1.56 -13.59
N PRO A 29 0.44 0.74 -13.52
CA PRO A 29 -0.78 1.00 -14.26
C PRO A 29 -1.39 2.38 -13.97
N ILE A 30 -2.36 2.77 -14.79
CA ILE A 30 -3.23 3.91 -14.50
C ILE A 30 -4.64 3.37 -14.32
N TRP A 31 -5.29 3.79 -13.23
CA TRP A 31 -6.69 3.49 -12.94
C TRP A 31 -7.54 4.75 -13.10
N HIS A 32 -8.83 4.57 -13.32
CA HIS A 32 -9.78 5.67 -13.50
C HIS A 32 -10.59 5.99 -12.24
N SER A 33 -10.43 5.18 -11.18
CA SER A 33 -10.91 5.47 -9.84
C SER A 33 -9.80 5.35 -8.79
N LEU A 34 -9.94 6.12 -7.71
CA LEU A 34 -9.02 6.03 -6.57
C LEU A 34 -9.16 4.68 -5.86
N ASP A 35 -10.38 4.14 -5.83
CA ASP A 35 -10.66 2.87 -5.16
C ASP A 35 -10.02 1.68 -5.88
N GLU A 36 -10.07 1.62 -7.22
CA GLU A 36 -9.36 0.58 -7.98
C GLU A 36 -7.84 0.68 -7.79
N ALA A 37 -7.28 1.90 -7.82
CA ALA A 37 -5.86 2.11 -7.56
C ALA A 37 -5.47 1.68 -6.14
N ARG A 38 -6.33 1.95 -5.15
CA ARG A 38 -6.13 1.55 -3.75
C ARG A 38 -6.23 0.04 -3.59
N GLU A 39 -7.21 -0.61 -4.19
CA GLU A 39 -7.42 -2.06 -4.11
C GLU A 39 -6.21 -2.80 -4.70
N TRP A 40 -5.80 -2.41 -5.91
CA TRP A 40 -4.62 -2.98 -6.55
C TRP A 40 -3.35 -2.75 -5.71
N ALA A 41 -3.12 -1.51 -5.26
CA ALA A 41 -1.94 -1.21 -4.43
C ALA A 41 -1.93 -2.04 -3.14
N THR A 42 -3.11 -2.22 -2.53
CA THR A 42 -3.27 -3.03 -1.32
C THR A 42 -2.90 -4.47 -1.59
N ALA A 43 -3.43 -5.09 -2.65
CA ALA A 43 -3.09 -6.46 -3.03
C ALA A 43 -1.57 -6.63 -3.22
N GLN A 44 -0.93 -5.74 -4.01
CA GLN A 44 0.51 -5.81 -4.27
C GLN A 44 1.35 -5.69 -2.99
N ALA A 45 1.03 -4.72 -2.13
CA ALA A 45 1.78 -4.48 -0.90
C ALA A 45 1.55 -5.57 0.16
N VAL A 46 0.34 -6.14 0.23
CA VAL A 46 0.01 -7.27 1.13
C VAL A 46 0.78 -8.52 0.73
N GLU A 47 0.74 -8.91 -0.54
CA GLU A 47 1.46 -10.08 -1.03
C GLU A 47 2.97 -9.94 -0.80
N ALA A 48 3.55 -8.79 -1.13
CA ALA A 48 4.97 -8.54 -0.90
C ALA A 48 5.35 -8.54 0.59
N ALA A 49 4.54 -7.92 1.46
CA ALA A 49 4.80 -7.89 2.89
C ALA A 49 4.72 -9.30 3.52
N LYS A 50 3.74 -10.11 3.12
CA LYS A 50 3.58 -11.49 3.57
C LYS A 50 4.71 -12.39 3.09
N ALA A 51 5.09 -12.30 1.81
CA ALA A 51 6.17 -13.10 1.25
C ALA A 51 7.49 -12.87 2.00
N GLU A 52 7.84 -11.62 2.27
CA GLU A 52 9.05 -11.28 3.03
C GLU A 52 8.94 -11.67 4.50
N ALA A 53 7.76 -11.55 5.13
CA ALA A 53 7.56 -12.00 6.50
C ALA A 53 7.73 -13.53 6.61
N ALA A 54 7.22 -14.29 5.65
CA ALA A 54 7.38 -15.74 5.57
C ALA A 54 8.85 -16.15 5.37
N VAL A 55 9.61 -15.46 4.51
CA VAL A 55 11.06 -15.67 4.37
C VAL A 55 11.80 -15.41 5.69
N ALA A 56 11.32 -14.45 6.49
CA ALA A 56 11.83 -14.17 7.83
C ALA A 56 11.29 -15.14 8.92
N GLY A 57 10.54 -16.17 8.55
CA GLY A 57 10.00 -17.22 9.43
C GLY A 57 8.63 -16.91 10.05
N ALA A 58 8.05 -15.75 9.78
CA ALA A 58 6.71 -15.37 10.24
C ALA A 58 5.65 -15.72 9.18
N HIS A 59 5.35 -17.01 9.05
CA HIS A 59 4.39 -17.53 8.04
C HIS A 59 2.94 -17.07 8.27
N ASP A 60 2.54 -16.89 9.53
CA ASP A 60 1.20 -16.43 9.92
C ASP A 60 1.20 -14.95 10.35
N ALA A 61 1.93 -14.11 9.63
CA ALA A 61 1.99 -12.68 9.96
C ALA A 61 0.62 -12.01 9.79
N GLU A 62 0.16 -11.31 10.84
CA GLU A 62 -0.99 -10.41 10.76
C GLU A 62 -0.66 -9.20 9.91
N VAL A 63 -1.63 -8.76 9.10
CA VAL A 63 -1.46 -7.65 8.18
C VAL A 63 -2.35 -6.48 8.57
N THR A 64 -1.74 -5.29 8.71
CA THR A 64 -2.43 -4.02 8.90
C THR A 64 -2.25 -3.14 7.67
N VAL A 65 -3.34 -2.51 7.22
CA VAL A 65 -3.36 -1.61 6.06
C VAL A 65 -3.79 -0.21 6.51
N ASP A 66 -2.96 0.79 6.22
CA ASP A 66 -3.22 2.21 6.49
C ASP A 66 -3.15 2.97 5.16
N PHE A 67 -4.24 3.62 4.77
CA PHE A 67 -4.33 4.40 3.54
C PHE A 67 -4.67 5.85 3.88
N ARG A 68 -3.73 6.75 3.63
CA ARG A 68 -3.87 8.17 3.96
C ARG A 68 -3.91 9.00 2.71
N THR A 69 -5.02 9.69 2.49
CA THR A 69 -5.19 10.62 1.39
C THR A 69 -4.84 12.03 1.84
N ARG A 70 -4.06 12.76 1.03
CA ARG A 70 -3.84 14.19 1.17
C ARG A 70 -4.69 14.92 0.13
N THR A 71 -5.57 15.79 0.62
CA THR A 71 -6.40 16.67 -0.21
C THR A 71 -5.99 18.13 -0.01
N ALA A 72 -6.37 18.99 -0.96
CA ALA A 72 -6.21 20.43 -0.88
C ALA A 72 -7.52 21.15 -1.28
N PRO A 73 -7.88 22.27 -0.63
CA PRO A 73 -9.05 23.03 -1.02
C PRO A 73 -8.84 23.69 -2.40
N SER A 74 -9.79 23.54 -3.30
CA SER A 74 -9.78 24.13 -4.64
C SER A 74 -11.20 24.38 -5.14
N ASN A 75 -11.54 25.63 -5.46
CA ASN A 75 -12.84 26.03 -6.02
C ASN A 75 -14.06 25.47 -5.25
N GLY A 76 -14.01 25.51 -3.92
CA GLY A 76 -15.09 25.02 -3.05
C GLY A 76 -15.23 23.50 -2.95
N ARG A 77 -14.22 22.74 -3.41
CA ARG A 77 -14.15 21.27 -3.29
C ARG A 77 -12.78 20.84 -2.80
N GLU A 78 -12.69 19.64 -2.25
CA GLU A 78 -11.40 19.00 -1.96
C GLU A 78 -10.84 18.35 -3.24
N LEU A 79 -9.64 18.76 -3.62
CA LEU A 79 -8.87 18.17 -4.70
C LEU A 79 -7.90 17.14 -4.13
N PHE A 80 -7.90 15.93 -4.69
CA PHE A 80 -6.90 14.92 -4.39
C PHE A 80 -5.51 15.41 -4.81
N VAL A 81 -4.54 15.33 -3.89
CA VAL A 81 -3.13 15.65 -4.17
C VAL A 81 -2.36 14.35 -4.36
N GLU A 82 -2.36 13.51 -3.34
CA GLU A 82 -1.72 12.19 -3.34
C GLU A 82 -2.33 11.32 -2.23
N ALA A 83 -1.99 10.03 -2.22
CA ALA A 83 -2.20 9.19 -1.07
C ALA A 83 -0.96 8.33 -0.80
N THR A 84 -0.79 7.93 0.46
CA THR A 84 0.22 6.98 0.88
C THR A 84 -0.49 5.75 1.45
N LEU A 85 -0.26 4.60 0.83
CA LEU A 85 -0.61 3.29 1.36
C LEU A 85 0.58 2.77 2.16
N ARG A 86 0.33 2.30 3.39
CA ARG A 86 1.28 1.57 4.21
C ARG A 86 0.67 0.23 4.61
N VAL A 87 1.34 -0.85 4.24
CA VAL A 87 0.99 -2.21 4.66
C VAL A 87 2.08 -2.72 5.58
N THR A 88 1.69 -3.27 6.73
CA THR A 88 2.61 -3.88 7.69
C THR A 88 2.20 -5.32 7.93
N ALA A 89 3.11 -6.26 7.66
CA ALA A 89 3.00 -7.64 8.11
C ALA A 89 3.83 -7.81 9.39
N ALA A 90 3.22 -8.28 10.47
CA ALA A 90 3.88 -8.49 11.76
C ALA A 90 3.56 -9.87 12.31
N GLY A 91 4.59 -10.55 12.82
CA GLY A 91 4.43 -11.90 13.35
C GLY A 91 5.62 -12.34 14.18
N ARG A 92 5.50 -13.50 14.81
CA ARG A 92 6.63 -14.15 15.48
C ARG A 92 7.17 -15.21 14.53
N PRO A 93 8.49 -15.32 14.35
CA PRO A 93 9.00 -16.44 13.58
C PRO A 93 8.66 -17.75 14.29
N LEU A 94 8.16 -18.73 13.55
CA LEU A 94 7.97 -20.09 14.03
C LEU A 94 9.30 -20.82 13.79
N VAL A 95 9.85 -21.44 14.82
CA VAL A 95 10.96 -22.37 14.62
C VAL A 95 10.37 -23.62 13.99
N ALA A 96 10.74 -23.90 12.74
CA ALA A 96 10.50 -25.18 12.09
C ALA A 96 11.51 -26.23 12.58
#